data_AF-A0A955DPN2-F1
#
_entry.id   AF-A0A955DPN2-F1
#
_cell.length_a   1.000
_cell.length_b   1.000
_cell.length_c   1.000
_cell.angle_alpha   90.00
_cell.angle_beta   90.00
_cell.angle_gamma   90.00
#
_symmetry.space_group_name_H-M   'P 1'
#
loop_
_entity.id
_entity.type
_entity.pdbx_description
1 polymer ?
#
loop_
_entity_poly.entity_id
_entity_poly.type
_entity_poly.pdbx_seq_one_letter_code
_entity_poly.pdbx_strand_id
1 'polypeptide(L)' 'MLTTPQLITRIHELNPSADLRWLAQFSRESLQQYLDHLETTQEPRGTTWRRPDGSPVLVTRKPAA' A
#
# COMPACT_ATOMS: atom_id res chain seq x y z
N MET A 1 -2.63 -19.68 14.88
CA MET A 1 -3.64 -18.66 14.54
C MET A 1 -3.30 -17.37 15.26
N LEU A 2 -3.19 -16.23 14.57
CA LEU A 2 -2.98 -14.94 15.24
C LEU A 2 -4.25 -14.48 15.99
N THR A 3 -4.04 -13.87 17.15
CA THR A 3 -5.06 -13.18 17.94
C THR A 3 -5.28 -11.76 17.42
N THR A 4 -6.41 -11.13 17.75
CA THR A 4 -6.72 -9.74 17.38
C THR A 4 -5.59 -8.74 17.68
N PRO A 5 -5.01 -8.68 18.91
CA PRO A 5 -3.90 -7.75 19.19
C PRO A 5 -2.63 -8.05 18.37
N GLN A 6 -2.38 -9.33 18.05
CA GLN A 6 -1.25 -9.71 17.20
C GLN A 6 -1.45 -9.23 15.75
N LEU A 7 -2.69 -9.29 15.22
CA LEU A 7 -3.02 -8.78 13.89
C LEU A 7 -2.85 -7.27 13.81
N ILE A 8 -3.35 -6.54 14.82
CA ILE A 8 -3.23 -5.07 14.89
C ILE A 8 -1.75 -4.65 14.90
N THR A 9 -0.93 -5.31 15.71
CA THR A 9 0.51 -5.05 15.78
C THR A 9 1.16 -5.25 14.41
N ARG A 10 0.86 -6.36 13.74
CA ARG A 10 1.41 -6.64 12.40
C ARG A 10 0.96 -5.66 11.33
N ILE A 11 -0.31 -5.29 11.34
CA ILE A 11 -0.84 -4.26 10.43
C ILE A 11 -0.11 -2.93 10.65
N HIS A 12 0.12 -2.54 11.91
CA HIS A 12 0.82 -1.30 12.25
C HIS A 12 2.31 -1.35 11.89
N GLU A 13 2.97 -2.51 11.99
CA GLU A 13 4.34 -2.69 11.50
C GLU A 13 4.45 -2.51 9.98
N LEU A 14 3.44 -2.97 9.22
CA LEU A 14 3.41 -2.84 7.75
C LEU A 14 2.90 -1.46 7.29
N ASN A 15 2.00 -0.84 8.05
CA ASN A 15 1.42 0.47 7.76
C ASN A 15 1.41 1.32 9.05
N PRO A 16 2.52 2.00 9.38
CA PRO A 16 2.61 2.81 10.60
C PRO A 16 1.68 4.03 10.62
N SER A 17 1.06 4.36 9.48
CA SER A 17 0.04 5.42 9.39
C SER A 17 -1.34 4.97 9.90
N ALA A 18 -1.57 3.67 10.09
CA ALA A 18 -2.84 3.15 10.59
C ALA A 18 -2.92 3.25 12.12
N ASP A 19 -3.90 4.00 12.63
CA ASP A 19 -4.08 4.17 14.07
C ASP A 19 -4.56 2.88 14.78
N LEU A 20 -3.94 2.54 15.91
CA LEU A 20 -4.23 1.33 16.67
C LEU A 20 -5.66 1.31 17.26
N ARG A 21 -6.18 2.46 17.71
CA ARG A 21 -7.55 2.56 18.24
C ARG A 21 -8.57 2.41 17.13
N TRP A 22 -8.24 2.91 15.93
CA TRP A 22 -9.04 2.68 14.75
C TRP A 22 -9.06 1.20 14.36
N LEU A 23 -7.91 0.50 14.38
CA LEU A 23 -7.86 -0.94 14.08
C LEU A 23 -8.60 -1.81 15.11
N ALA A 24 -8.63 -1.38 16.38
CA ALA A 24 -9.31 -2.10 17.46
C ALA A 24 -10.84 -2.18 17.31
N GLN A 25 -11.46 -1.37 16.45
CA GLN A 25 -12.90 -1.40 16.22
C GLN A 25 -13.35 -2.54 15.28
N PHE A 26 -12.40 -3.18 14.58
CA PHE A 26 -12.70 -4.18 13.56
C PHE A 26 -12.66 -5.61 14.11
N SER A 27 -13.48 -6.46 13.51
CA SER A 27 -13.48 -7.90 13.78
C SER A 27 -12.16 -8.54 13.34
N ARG A 28 -11.81 -9.65 13.99
CA ARG A 28 -10.62 -10.44 13.68
C ARG A 28 -10.54 -10.83 12.20
N GLU A 29 -11.66 -11.26 11.62
CA GLU A 29 -11.74 -11.67 10.20
C GLU A 29 -11.42 -10.51 9.24
N SER A 30 -11.91 -9.30 9.54
CA SER A 30 -11.61 -8.09 8.77
C SER A 30 -10.15 -7.69 8.89
N LEU A 31 -9.57 -7.80 10.10
CA LEU A 31 -8.14 -7.54 10.31
C LEU A 31 -7.27 -8.58 9.57
N GLN A 32 -7.67 -9.84 9.52
CA GLN A 32 -6.97 -10.85 8.71
C GLN A 32 -7.02 -10.54 7.22
N GLN A 33 -8.19 -10.18 6.68
CA GLN A 33 -8.32 -9.80 5.28
C GLN A 33 -7.50 -8.54 4.95
N TYR A 34 -7.47 -7.57 5.85
CA TYR A 34 -6.70 -6.36 5.65
C TYR A 34 -5.19 -6.62 5.68
N LEU A 35 -4.72 -7.51 6.57
CA LEU A 35 -3.33 -7.93 6.63
C LEU A 35 -2.90 -8.64 5.33
N ASP A 36 -3.69 -9.60 4.85
CA ASP A 36 -3.46 -10.31 3.57
C ASP A 36 -3.39 -9.33 2.38
N HIS A 37 -4.29 -8.34 2.35
CA HIS A 37 -4.28 -7.29 1.35
C HIS A 37 -3.02 -6.43 1.40
N LEU A 38 -2.56 -6.06 2.60
CA LEU A 38 -1.32 -5.30 2.78
C LEU A 38 -0.10 -6.09 2.32
N GLU A 39 -0.01 -7.38 2.67
CA GLU A 39 1.09 -8.25 2.24
C GLU A 39 1.14 -8.38 0.71
N THR A 40 -0.01 -8.54 0.06
CA THR A 40 -0.12 -8.58 -1.41
C THR A 40 0.27 -7.24 -2.07
N THR A 41 -0.03 -6.11 -1.41
CA THR A 41 0.20 -4.77 -1.99
C THR A 41 1.63 -4.27 -1.76
N GLN A 42 2.36 -4.85 -0.79
CA GLN A 42 3.77 -4.53 -0.52
C GLN A 42 4.76 -5.29 -1.39
N GLU A 43 4.32 -6.31 -2.15
CA GLU A 43 5.10 -6.75 -3.30
C GLU A 43 5.30 -5.54 -4.24
N PRO A 44 6.53 -5.25 -4.70
CA PRO A 44 6.74 -4.18 -5.65
C PRO A 44 5.90 -4.49 -6.89
N ARG A 45 4.76 -3.79 -7.04
CA ARG A 45 3.93 -3.87 -8.25
C ARG A 45 4.87 -3.70 -9.43
N GLY A 46 5.00 -4.78 -10.20
CA GLY A 46 6.10 -5.05 -11.12
C GLY A 46 6.79 -3.82 -11.68
N THR A 47 8.09 -3.76 -11.41
CA THR A 47 9.10 -2.92 -12.08
C THR A 47 8.93 -1.42 -11.83
N THR A 48 9.85 -0.85 -11.05
CA THR A 48 10.30 0.53 -11.24
C THR A 48 10.32 0.80 -12.74
N TRP A 49 9.46 1.70 -13.24
CA TRP A 49 9.49 2.15 -14.62
C TRP A 49 10.87 2.77 -14.88
N ARG A 50 11.84 1.94 -15.26
CA ARG A 50 13.14 2.42 -15.72
C ARG A 50 12.88 2.96 -17.10
N ARG A 51 12.66 4.28 -17.19
CA ARG A 51 12.64 4.96 -18.49
C ARG A 51 13.96 4.62 -19.20
N PRO A 52 13.91 4.06 -20.43
CA PRO A 52 15.11 3.92 -21.24
C PRO A 52 15.76 5.29 -21.41
N ASP A 53 17.09 5.34 -21.24
CA ASP A 53 17.92 6.51 -21.52
C ASP A 53 17.74 6.86 -23.01
N GLY A 54 16.94 7.90 -23.28
CA GLY A 54 16.52 8.27 -24.64
C GLY A 54 15.00 8.37 -24.87
N SER A 55 14.16 8.09 -23.87
CA SER A 55 12.71 8.31 -24.00
C SER A 55 12.41 9.82 -24.09
N PRO A 56 11.78 10.32 -25.18
CA PRO A 56 11.52 11.74 -25.34
C PRO A 56 10.58 12.23 -24.23
N VAL A 57 10.92 13.38 -23.65
CA VAL A 57 10.05 14.07 -22.70
C VAL A 57 8.76 14.44 -23.44
N LEU A 58 7.60 14.15 -22.86
CA LEU A 58 6.32 14.65 -23.38
C LEU A 58 6.37 16.18 -23.39
N VAL A 59 6.70 16.78 -24.54
CA VAL A 59 6.60 18.21 -24.76
C VAL A 59 5.15 18.49 -25.13
N THR A 60 4.36 18.94 -24.16
CA THR A 60 3.02 19.44 -24.44
C THR A 60 3.14 20.72 -25.25
N ARG A 61 2.66 20.71 -26.50
CA ARG A 61 2.51 21.95 -27.29
C ARG A 61 1.40 22.79 -26.66
N LYS A 62 1.73 23.98 -26.15
CA LYS A 62 0.71 24.98 -25.78
C LYS A 62 -0.06 25.37 -27.06
N PRO A 63 -1.40 25.43 -27.04
CA PRO A 63 -2.15 25.96 -28.17
C PRO A 63 -1.78 27.43 -28.36
N ALA A 64 -1.57 27.82 -29.62
CA ALA A 64 -1.48 29.24 -29.99
C ALA A 64 -2.91 29.81 -29.91
N ALA A 65 -3.03 30.95 -29.25
CA ALA A 65 -4.27 31.71 -29.09
C ALA A 65 -4.82 32.20 -30.44
#